data_AF-A0A351KW47-F1
#
_entry.id   AF-A0A351KW47-F1
#
_cell.length_a   1.000
_cell.length_b   1.000
_cell.length_c   1.000
_cell.angle_alpha   90.00
_cell.angle_beta   90.00
_cell.angle_gamma   90.00
#
_symmetry.space_group_name_H-M   'P 1'
#
loop_
_entity.id
_entity.type
_entity.pdbx_description
1 polymer ?
#
loop_
_entity_poly.entity_id
_entity_poly.type
_entity_poly.pdbx_seq_one_letter_code
_entity_poly.pdbx_strand_id
1 'polypeptide(L)' 'GFAPNLPSNESAIEVILEAISNAGYVAGKDIFLGLDVASSEFYKDGLYHLESEGKKFTSEEFVDYLAAWVDKYPII' A
#
# COMPACT_ATOMS: atom_id res chain seq x y z
N GLY A 1 -6.11 -9.99 -10.98
CA GLY A 1 -5.40 -10.23 -9.71
C GLY A 1 -6.28 -11.06 -8.79
N PHE A 2 -5.75 -11.46 -7.63
CA PHE A 2 -6.54 -12.05 -6.54
C PHE A 2 -7.18 -10.93 -5.70
N ALA A 3 -8.31 -11.22 -5.05
CA ALA A 3 -9.00 -10.28 -4.16
C ALA A 3 -9.32 -10.94 -2.80
N PRO A 4 -8.30 -11.31 -2.00
CA PRO A 4 -8.50 -11.87 -0.67
C PRO A 4 -8.96 -10.79 0.32
N ASN A 5 -9.67 -11.21 1.36
CA ASN A 5 -9.91 -10.35 2.51
C ASN A 5 -8.60 -10.22 3.31
N LEU A 6 -8.10 -9.02 3.45
CA LEU A 6 -6.88 -8.70 4.19
C LEU A 6 -7.20 -7.79 5.38
N PRO A 7 -6.44 -7.90 6.48
CA PRO A 7 -6.71 -7.12 7.69
C PRO A 7 -6.30 -5.65 7.56
N SER A 8 -5.42 -5.30 6.61
CA SER A 8 -5.00 -3.94 6.31
C SER A 8 -4.52 -3.83 4.86
N ASN A 9 -4.35 -2.59 4.39
CA ASN A 9 -3.75 -2.36 3.07
C ASN A 9 -2.27 -2.75 3.05
N GLU A 10 -1.55 -2.53 4.17
CA GLU A 10 -0.13 -2.90 4.30
C GLU A 10 0.09 -4.41 4.22
N SER A 11 -0.84 -5.22 4.75
CA SER A 11 -0.76 -6.69 4.61
C SER A 11 -0.78 -7.17 3.17
N ALA A 12 -1.35 -6.41 2.23
CA ALA A 12 -1.29 -6.74 0.82
C ALA A 12 0.16 -6.67 0.30
N ILE A 13 0.92 -5.67 0.74
CA ILE A 13 2.34 -5.50 0.39
C ILE A 13 3.14 -6.68 0.96
N GLU A 14 2.92 -7.03 2.23
CA GLU A 14 3.64 -8.13 2.89
C GLU A 14 3.41 -9.48 2.20
N VAL A 15 2.17 -9.80 1.83
CA VAL A 15 1.84 -11.03 1.09
C VAL A 15 2.54 -11.08 -0.28
N ILE A 16 2.63 -9.94 -0.97
CA ILE A 16 3.34 -9.87 -2.26
C ILE A 16 4.85 -10.07 -2.07
N LEU A 17 5.44 -9.46 -1.04
CA LEU A 17 6.86 -9.64 -0.72
C LEU A 17 7.18 -11.10 -0.36
N GLU A 18 6.31 -11.75 0.39
CA GLU A 18 6.42 -13.19 0.67
C GLU A 18 6.38 -14.01 -0.63
N ALA A 19 5.44 -13.70 -1.53
CA ALA A 19 5.34 -14.37 -2.82
C ALA A 19 6.59 -14.19 -3.70
N ILE A 20 7.17 -12.98 -3.73
CA ILE A 20 8.43 -12.68 -4.44
C ILE A 20 9.56 -13.57 -3.89
N SER A 21 9.70 -13.64 -2.56
CA SER A 21 10.70 -14.48 -1.90
C SER A 21 10.48 -15.96 -2.20
N ASN A 22 9.24 -16.45 -2.10
CA ASN A 22 8.88 -17.84 -2.39
C ASN A 22 9.13 -18.24 -3.85
N ALA A 23 9.08 -17.26 -4.77
CA ALA A 23 9.43 -17.46 -6.17
C ALA A 23 10.96 -17.42 -6.44
N GLY A 24 11.78 -17.11 -5.43
CA GLY A 24 13.25 -17.08 -5.53
C GLY A 24 13.83 -15.75 -6.02
N TYR A 25 13.04 -14.67 -6.03
CA TYR A 25 13.49 -13.33 -6.44
C TYR A 25 13.80 -12.44 -5.24
N VAL A 26 14.63 -11.42 -5.44
CA VAL A 26 14.96 -10.40 -4.43
C VAL A 26 14.16 -9.12 -4.70
N ALA A 27 13.25 -8.78 -3.78
CA ALA A 27 12.51 -7.53 -3.83
C ALA A 27 13.46 -6.32 -3.69
N GLY A 28 13.22 -5.26 -4.46
CA GLY A 28 14.11 -4.09 -4.53
C GLY A 28 15.37 -4.29 -5.38
N LYS A 29 15.50 -5.43 -6.06
CA LYS A 29 16.59 -5.69 -7.02
C LYS A 29 16.05 -6.30 -8.31
N ASP A 30 15.40 -7.44 -8.18
CA ASP A 30 14.85 -8.18 -9.32
C ASP A 30 13.41 -7.74 -9.61
N ILE A 31 12.67 -7.38 -8.57
CA ILE A 31 11.26 -6.96 -8.63
C ILE A 31 11.03 -5.73 -7.73
N PHE A 32 10.31 -4.75 -8.26
CA PHE A 32 9.81 -3.58 -7.54
C PHE A 32 8.27 -3.56 -7.58
N LEU A 33 7.67 -2.83 -6.66
CA LEU A 33 6.23 -2.68 -6.53
C LEU A 33 5.79 -1.32 -7.08
N GLY A 34 4.60 -1.27 -7.68
CA GLY A 34 3.91 -0.03 -8.04
C GLY A 34 2.52 -0.04 -7.42
N LEU A 35 2.07 1.11 -6.94
CA LEU A 35 0.76 1.26 -6.31
C LEU A 35 -0.15 2.18 -7.14
N ASP A 36 -1.33 1.69 -7.50
CA ASP A 36 -2.45 2.52 -7.88
C ASP A 36 -3.41 2.59 -6.68
N VAL A 37 -3.35 3.70 -5.96
CA VAL A 37 -4.14 3.89 -4.73
C VAL A 37 -5.60 4.22 -5.06
N ALA A 38 -5.90 4.71 -6.27
CA ALA A 38 -7.23 5.18 -6.66
C ALA A 38 -7.88 6.11 -5.61
N SER A 39 -7.08 7.03 -5.04
CA SER A 39 -7.44 7.79 -3.83
C SER A 39 -8.70 8.66 -3.93
N SER A 40 -9.16 8.96 -5.16
CA SER A 40 -10.44 9.63 -5.41
C SER A 40 -11.65 8.83 -4.88
N GLU A 41 -11.57 7.51 -4.85
CA GLU A 41 -12.68 6.63 -4.46
C GLU A 41 -13.02 6.72 -2.97
N PHE A 42 -12.07 7.20 -2.15
CA PHE A 42 -12.24 7.32 -0.70
C PHE A 42 -11.91 8.72 -0.17
N TYR A 43 -11.79 9.71 -1.06
CA TYR A 43 -11.65 11.11 -0.67
C TYR A 43 -13.03 11.74 -0.49
N LYS A 44 -13.32 12.22 0.73
CA LYS A 44 -14.61 12.80 1.08
C LYS A 44 -14.45 13.85 2.18
N ASP A 45 -15.18 14.97 2.05
CA ASP A 45 -15.21 16.05 3.04
C ASP A 45 -13.81 16.62 3.40
N GLY A 46 -12.90 16.66 2.42
CA GLY A 46 -11.54 17.18 2.61
C GLY A 46 -10.54 16.18 3.19
N LEU A 47 -10.94 14.93 3.40
CA LEU A 47 -10.13 13.88 4.03
C LEU A 47 -10.12 12.60 3.19
N TYR A 48 -9.08 11.79 3.35
CA TYR A 48 -8.99 10.43 2.83
C TYR A 48 -9.44 9.43 3.90
N HIS A 49 -10.44 8.60 3.61
CA HIS A 49 -11.05 7.67 4.57
C HIS A 49 -10.64 6.22 4.25
N LEU A 50 -9.72 5.66 5.03
CA LEU A 50 -9.37 4.24 4.91
C LEU A 50 -10.32 3.42 5.81
N GLU A 51 -11.50 3.08 5.29
CA GLU A 51 -12.56 2.42 6.05
C GLU A 51 -12.16 1.06 6.63
N SER A 52 -11.38 0.28 5.88
CA SER A 52 -10.86 -1.03 6.32
C SER A 52 -9.99 -0.93 7.57
N GLU A 53 -9.39 0.23 7.82
CA GLU A 53 -8.50 0.50 8.95
C GLU A 53 -9.09 1.48 9.96
N GLY A 54 -10.28 2.03 9.70
CA GLY A 54 -10.92 3.06 10.53
C GLY A 54 -10.12 4.36 10.62
N LYS A 55 -9.25 4.65 9.64
CA LYS A 55 -8.36 5.82 9.65
C LYS A 55 -8.87 6.93 8.73
N LYS A 56 -8.52 8.17 9.08
CA LYS A 56 -8.76 9.36 8.26
C LYS A 56 -7.52 10.20 8.21
N PHE A 57 -7.24 10.77 7.04
CA PHE A 57 -6.05 11.58 6.81
C PHE A 57 -6.42 12.88 6.10
N THR A 58 -5.78 13.97 6.48
CA THR A 58 -5.64 15.15 5.61
C THR A 58 -4.73 14.83 4.42
N SER A 59 -4.68 15.72 3.43
CA SER A 59 -3.77 15.52 2.28
C SER A 59 -2.31 15.46 2.68
N GLU A 60 -1.88 16.26 3.65
CA GLU A 60 -0.48 16.25 4.14
C GLU A 60 -0.16 14.93 4.83
N GLU A 61 -1.01 14.49 5.77
CA GLU A 61 -0.81 13.21 6.46
C GLU A 61 -0.89 12.01 5.52
N PHE A 62 -1.72 12.08 4.46
CA PHE A 62 -1.82 10.99 3.49
C PHE A 62 -0.59 10.91 2.58
N VAL A 63 0.01 12.05 2.24
CA VAL A 63 1.30 12.09 1.54
C VAL A 63 2.40 11.48 2.41
N ASP A 64 2.48 11.88 3.68
CA ASP A 64 3.47 11.33 4.63
C ASP A 64 3.28 9.82 4.83
N TYR A 65 2.02 9.36 4.88
CA TYR A 65 1.68 7.95 4.99
C TYR A 65 2.21 7.13 3.80
N LEU A 66 1.99 7.61 2.56
CA LEU A 66 2.49 6.95 1.36
C LEU A 66 4.02 7.06 1.24
N ALA A 67 4.61 8.19 1.62
CA ALA A 67 6.07 8.36 1.64
C ALA A 67 6.74 7.36 2.58
N ALA A 68 6.19 7.15 3.77
CA ALA A 68 6.69 6.15 4.72
C ALA A 68 6.67 4.72 4.15
N TRP A 69 5.71 4.40 3.27
CA TRP A 69 5.69 3.12 2.57
C TRP A 69 6.77 3.00 1.51
N VAL A 70 7.03 4.06 0.75
CA VAL A 70 8.14 4.09 -0.23
C VAL A 70 9.50 3.93 0.47
N ASP A 71 9.66 4.47 1.67
CA ASP A 71 10.89 4.29 2.45
C ASP A 71 11.04 2.87 3.02
N LYS A 72 9.91 2.21 3.35
CA LYS A 72 9.90 0.89 3.99
C LYS A 72 9.94 -0.27 3.00
N TYR A 73 9.40 -0.08 1.80
CA TYR A 73 9.15 -1.13 0.81
C TYR A 73 9.73 -0.75 -0.55
N PRO A 74 10.04 -1.71 -1.43
CA PRO A 74 10.63 -1.42 -2.74
C PRO A 74 9.57 -0.92 -3.74
N ILE A 75 8.93 0.20 -3.43
CA ILE A 75 7.89 0.87 -4.23
C ILE A 75 8.55 1.94 -5.11
N ILE A 76 8.16 2.03 -6.39
CA ILE A 76 8.66 3.02 -7.37
C ILE A 76 7.54 3.70 -8.16
#